data_AF-A0A1H8H6J7-F1
#
_entry.id   AF-A0A1H8H6J7-F1
#
_cell.length_a   1.000
_cell.length_b   1.000
_cell.length_c   1.000
_cell.angle_alpha   90.00
_cell.angle_beta   90.00
_cell.angle_gamma   90.00
#
_symmetry.space_group_name_H-M   'P 1'
#
loop_
_entity.id
_entity.type
_entity.pdbx_description
1 polymer ?
#
loop_
_entity_poly.entity_id
_entity_poly.type
_entity_poly.pdbx_seq_one_letter_code
_entity_poly.pdbx_strand_id
1 'polypeptide(L)'
;MAMHKSLRFTRLGMPYRLSVEVAKEIDEADGSEALAIAERAKLAAGVTPFDFGATGVGDDGPAIQAALDFLDDQGGGTLWLPALGWAWNTGQTLLLGTKTSIRGHAGRAVIRALDSLTGNVLETRDWATLSANGNSAAGGSQGFVLDDLEIDANQSGRGGFSDVAGDGVCIYGRDFLLRNFYVRNAPRHGLRCYYMNVGGSGTSPYNANLEGVFIDVCGGHGIDWQISDSNWSNINIASPSQAADNTFDAAHITKLVRWSNGAIWRKGIHTNCHRYGIGVVAGGGGSYFGVNVETAKTAGVFNAGDRNRFSVYVYNQIDGAYVRNEGYYNLFDVVCQPGGLGSTTIPIVSNSGDKSEFTVSATGGLTPFDFDGGNYNKYFATVFIGNGNPAYTGTVGTQDRVEMTVDRGGAGTDQITIIPGEVTGTAVESNPDDSTEGRLMKIGHGAMTGQRLPPQVANIDTMANAHRRVRTALSATGNPIANQGWVIENIYTGETVSTQIAYCNTFNGRNRMAIRHRNTTGNAWTTWMFLATQQATTTAARPTNAQLGELSFDMTIGRPIWWDGSGWLEPSHPDNIQIGAITAANFSFAGGSLTEALQALADAIPS
;
A
#
# COMPACT_ATOMS: atom_id res chain seq x y z
N MET A 1 -37.92 -11.53 -28.04
CA MET A 1 -37.74 -10.36 -28.93
C MET A 1 -38.28 -9.12 -28.25
N ALA A 2 -37.40 -8.21 -27.82
CA ALA A 2 -37.80 -6.90 -27.33
C ALA A 2 -37.81 -5.93 -28.54
N MET A 3 -38.93 -5.26 -28.78
CA MET A 3 -39.01 -4.22 -29.82
C MET A 3 -38.20 -3.00 -29.36
N HIS A 4 -37.17 -2.61 -30.13
CA HIS A 4 -36.38 -1.42 -29.85
C HIS A 4 -37.06 -0.20 -30.51
N LYS A 5 -37.69 0.66 -29.70
CA LYS A 5 -38.36 1.88 -30.21
C LYS A 5 -37.35 3.01 -30.35
N SER A 6 -37.31 3.71 -31.49
CA SER A 6 -36.41 4.85 -31.70
C SER A 6 -37.13 6.08 -32.26
N LEU A 7 -36.69 7.27 -31.86
CA LEU A 7 -37.16 8.57 -32.33
C LEU A 7 -35.99 9.30 -32.98
N ARG A 8 -36.09 9.72 -34.24
CA ARG A 8 -35.04 10.48 -34.96
C ARG A 8 -35.54 11.85 -35.38
N PHE A 9 -34.75 12.91 -35.18
CA PHE A 9 -35.02 14.15 -35.92
C PHE A 9 -34.47 14.03 -37.33
N THR A 10 -35.35 14.19 -38.32
CA THR A 10 -34.99 14.07 -39.73
C THR A 10 -35.20 15.41 -40.40
N ARG A 11 -34.19 15.88 -41.15
CA ARG A 11 -34.25 17.15 -41.86
C ARG A 11 -35.15 17.02 -43.10
N LEU A 12 -36.38 17.52 -43.02
CA LEU A 12 -37.36 17.56 -44.13
C LEU A 12 -37.74 19.01 -44.47
N GLY A 13 -36.74 19.84 -44.83
CA GLY A 13 -36.89 21.31 -44.93
C GLY A 13 -36.72 21.99 -43.57
N MET A 14 -36.58 23.32 -43.52
CA MET A 14 -36.78 24.06 -42.27
C MET A 14 -38.29 24.20 -42.04
N PRO A 15 -38.84 23.94 -40.84
CA PRO A 15 -38.19 23.50 -39.60
C PRO A 15 -37.88 21.99 -39.54
N TYR A 16 -36.94 21.59 -38.67
CA TYR A 16 -36.65 20.18 -38.38
C TYR A 16 -37.92 19.49 -37.86
N ARG A 17 -38.23 18.30 -38.39
CA ARG A 17 -39.33 17.48 -37.89
C ARG A 17 -38.79 16.25 -37.20
N LEU A 18 -39.36 15.91 -36.05
CA LEU A 18 -39.11 14.62 -35.44
C LEU A 18 -39.90 13.53 -36.20
N SER A 19 -39.21 12.45 -36.55
CA SER A 19 -39.78 11.24 -37.14
C SER A 19 -39.49 10.04 -36.24
N VAL A 20 -40.53 9.32 -35.84
CA VAL A 20 -40.40 8.11 -35.03
C VAL A 20 -39.98 6.96 -35.93
N GLU A 21 -38.84 6.33 -35.70
CA GLU A 21 -38.50 5.09 -36.40
C GLU A 21 -38.63 3.93 -35.40
N VAL A 22 -39.79 3.26 -35.39
CA VAL A 22 -39.94 2.03 -34.61
C VAL A 22 -39.18 0.93 -35.35
N ALA A 23 -37.88 0.78 -35.09
CA ALA A 23 -37.09 -0.26 -35.71
C ALA A 23 -37.35 -1.59 -35.00
N LYS A 24 -38.18 -2.46 -35.60
CA LYS A 24 -38.22 -3.88 -35.21
C LYS A 24 -36.94 -4.51 -35.78
N GLU A 25 -36.03 -4.92 -34.91
CA GLU A 25 -34.91 -5.78 -35.30
C GLU A 25 -35.50 -7.13 -35.70
N ILE A 26 -35.51 -7.42 -37.00
CA ILE A 26 -35.96 -8.71 -37.54
C ILE A 26 -34.73 -9.60 -37.56
N ASP A 27 -34.69 -10.64 -36.72
CA ASP A 27 -33.70 -11.70 -36.84
C ASP A 27 -33.80 -12.29 -38.26
N GLU A 28 -32.75 -12.13 -39.06
CA GLU A 28 -32.67 -12.60 -40.45
C GLU A 28 -32.59 -14.14 -40.57
N ALA A 29 -32.92 -14.87 -39.50
CA ALA A 29 -32.79 -16.33 -39.42
C ALA A 29 -33.81 -17.09 -40.31
N ASP A 30 -34.94 -16.47 -40.68
CA ASP A 30 -35.91 -17.08 -41.59
C ASP A 30 -35.81 -16.46 -42.99
N GLY A 31 -35.01 -17.11 -43.85
CA GLY A 31 -34.61 -16.68 -45.18
C GLY A 31 -35.72 -16.53 -46.23
N SER A 32 -36.70 -15.66 -46.00
CA SER A 32 -37.56 -15.15 -47.05
C SER A 32 -37.44 -13.63 -47.15
N GLU A 33 -36.64 -13.17 -48.12
CA GLU A 33 -36.53 -11.75 -48.49
C GLU A 33 -37.91 -11.09 -48.69
N ALA A 34 -38.91 -11.86 -49.12
CA ALA A 34 -40.28 -11.37 -49.30
C ALA A 34 -40.99 -10.99 -47.98
N LEU A 35 -40.78 -11.70 -46.87
CA LEU A 35 -41.33 -11.31 -45.57
C LEU A 35 -40.58 -10.11 -44.99
N ALA A 36 -39.26 -10.05 -45.18
CA ALA A 36 -38.46 -8.90 -44.76
C ALA A 36 -38.86 -7.62 -45.52
N ILE A 37 -39.14 -7.71 -46.83
CA ILE A 37 -39.61 -6.58 -47.64
C ILE A 37 -41.05 -6.18 -47.25
N ALA A 38 -41.95 -7.14 -47.03
CA ALA A 38 -43.33 -6.86 -46.63
C ALA A 38 -43.44 -6.32 -45.19
N GLU A 39 -42.63 -6.79 -44.24
CA GLU A 39 -42.54 -6.21 -42.90
C GLU A 39 -41.88 -4.83 -42.93
N ARG A 40 -40.81 -4.61 -43.70
CA ARG A 40 -40.23 -3.26 -43.91
C ARG A 40 -41.24 -2.30 -44.53
N ALA A 41 -42.06 -2.73 -45.47
CA ALA A 41 -43.13 -1.91 -46.07
C ALA A 41 -44.26 -1.60 -45.07
N LYS A 42 -44.62 -2.54 -44.19
CA LYS A 42 -45.59 -2.30 -43.11
C LYS A 42 -45.05 -1.37 -42.02
N LEU A 43 -43.76 -1.47 -41.71
CA LEU A 43 -43.04 -0.55 -40.82
C LEU A 43 -42.95 0.86 -41.42
N ALA A 44 -42.63 0.98 -42.71
CA ALA A 44 -42.59 2.26 -43.42
C ALA A 44 -43.98 2.92 -43.55
N ALA A 45 -45.05 2.14 -43.66
CA ALA A 45 -46.43 2.65 -43.73
C ALA A 45 -47.02 3.03 -42.36
N GLY A 46 -46.41 2.60 -41.25
CA GLY A 46 -46.88 2.83 -39.88
C GLY A 46 -46.10 3.88 -39.09
N VAL A 47 -45.05 4.46 -39.68
CA VAL A 47 -44.28 5.55 -39.07
C VAL A 47 -44.99 6.88 -39.35
N THR A 48 -45.86 7.30 -38.44
CA THR A 48 -46.28 8.71 -38.39
C THR A 48 -45.17 9.52 -37.73
N PRO A 49 -44.58 10.52 -38.41
CA PRO A 49 -43.67 11.46 -37.77
C PRO A 49 -44.43 12.21 -36.67
N PHE A 50 -44.05 12.01 -35.41
CA PHE A 50 -44.54 12.84 -34.31
C PHE A 50 -43.61 14.04 -34.22
N ASP A 51 -44.09 15.22 -34.58
CA ASP A 51 -43.35 16.46 -34.42
C ASP A 51 -43.63 17.05 -33.03
N PHE A 52 -42.60 17.11 -32.19
CA PHE A 52 -42.70 17.70 -30.85
C PHE A 52 -42.37 19.20 -30.84
N GLY A 53 -42.06 19.80 -32.00
CA GLY A 53 -41.92 21.24 -32.16
C GLY A 53 -40.56 21.83 -31.79
N ALA A 54 -39.52 21.02 -31.61
CA ALA A 54 -38.16 21.52 -31.37
C ALA A 54 -37.61 22.17 -32.64
N THR A 55 -37.14 23.41 -32.54
CA THR A 55 -36.73 24.20 -33.71
C THR A 55 -35.22 24.41 -33.79
N GLY A 56 -34.50 24.19 -32.67
CA GLY A 56 -33.10 24.56 -32.48
C GLY A 56 -32.91 26.07 -32.20
N VAL A 57 -33.97 26.89 -32.33
CA VAL A 57 -33.99 28.32 -31.99
C VAL A 57 -34.79 28.51 -30.70
N GLY A 58 -34.19 29.15 -29.69
CA GLY A 58 -34.89 29.43 -28.43
C GLY A 58 -34.91 28.21 -27.50
N ASP A 59 -35.99 28.06 -26.74
CA ASP A 59 -36.15 26.99 -25.74
C ASP A 59 -36.79 25.73 -26.37
N ASP A 60 -35.97 24.73 -26.65
CA ASP A 60 -36.36 23.40 -27.12
C ASP A 60 -36.72 22.45 -25.95
N GLY A 61 -36.52 22.88 -24.70
CA GLY A 61 -36.73 22.08 -23.50
C GLY A 61 -38.09 21.40 -23.43
N PRO A 62 -39.22 22.12 -23.65
CA PRO A 62 -40.55 21.51 -23.65
C PRO A 62 -40.73 20.40 -24.70
N ALA A 63 -40.18 20.60 -25.89
CA ALA A 63 -40.29 19.63 -26.99
C ALA A 63 -39.45 18.38 -26.72
N ILE A 64 -38.23 18.55 -26.21
CA ILE A 64 -37.34 17.43 -25.84
C ILE A 64 -37.97 16.65 -24.69
N GLN A 65 -38.50 17.33 -23.67
CA GLN A 65 -39.17 16.67 -22.54
C GLN A 65 -40.38 15.86 -22.99
N ALA A 66 -41.24 16.41 -23.85
CA ALA A 66 -42.40 15.69 -24.36
C ALA A 66 -42.01 14.42 -25.15
N ALA A 67 -40.88 14.46 -25.88
CA ALA A 67 -40.36 13.28 -26.57
C ALA A 67 -39.81 12.22 -25.59
N LEU A 68 -39.14 12.64 -24.51
CA LEU A 68 -38.67 11.75 -23.45
C LEU A 68 -39.85 11.11 -22.70
N ASP A 69 -40.86 11.91 -22.36
CA ASP A 69 -42.07 11.44 -21.69
C ASP A 69 -42.81 10.41 -22.54
N PHE A 70 -42.94 10.69 -23.84
CA PHE A 70 -43.50 9.72 -24.78
C PHE A 70 -42.72 8.41 -24.78
N LEU A 71 -41.39 8.44 -24.84
CA LEU A 71 -40.57 7.21 -24.80
C LEU A 71 -40.76 6.44 -23.48
N ASP A 72 -40.80 7.14 -22.35
CA ASP A 72 -40.99 6.52 -21.04
C ASP A 72 -42.38 5.85 -20.95
N ASP A 73 -43.44 6.53 -21.42
CA ASP A 73 -44.80 5.98 -21.51
C ASP A 73 -44.87 4.76 -22.44
N GLN A 74 -43.96 4.69 -23.41
CA GLN A 74 -43.80 3.55 -24.31
C GLN A 74 -42.99 2.38 -23.72
N GLY A 75 -42.52 2.50 -22.47
CA GLY A 75 -41.69 1.52 -21.77
C GLY A 75 -40.19 1.65 -22.05
N GLY A 76 -39.76 2.79 -22.60
CA GLY A 76 -38.39 3.11 -22.99
C GLY A 76 -38.22 3.36 -24.50
N GLY A 77 -36.99 3.66 -24.90
CA GLY A 77 -36.61 3.90 -26.29
C GLY A 77 -35.38 4.79 -26.40
N THR A 78 -35.10 5.29 -27.61
CA THR A 78 -33.98 6.20 -27.85
C THR A 78 -34.43 7.47 -28.56
N LEU A 79 -34.12 8.62 -27.99
CA LEU A 79 -34.21 9.93 -28.61
C LEU A 79 -32.89 10.25 -29.33
N TRP A 80 -32.92 10.33 -30.65
CA TRP A 80 -31.78 10.69 -31.47
C TRP A 80 -31.78 12.17 -31.79
N LEU A 81 -30.87 12.93 -31.19
CA LEU A 81 -30.66 14.35 -31.45
C LEU A 81 -29.60 14.54 -32.53
N PRO A 82 -29.90 15.20 -33.67
CA PRO A 82 -28.89 15.45 -34.68
C PRO A 82 -27.83 16.38 -34.12
N ALA A 83 -26.58 16.08 -34.47
CA ALA A 83 -25.46 16.98 -34.29
C ALA A 83 -25.62 18.11 -35.28
N LEU A 84 -26.08 19.24 -34.77
CA LEU A 84 -26.24 20.45 -35.55
C LEU A 84 -25.05 21.37 -35.23
N GLY A 85 -24.76 22.35 -36.10
CA GLY A 85 -23.72 23.37 -35.84
C GLY A 85 -24.05 24.39 -34.73
N TRP A 86 -25.01 24.06 -33.86
CA TRP A 86 -25.68 24.88 -32.84
C TRP A 86 -26.30 23.96 -31.79
N ALA A 87 -26.65 24.50 -30.63
CA ALA A 87 -27.12 23.75 -29.47
C ALA A 87 -28.66 23.73 -29.36
N TRP A 88 -29.18 22.62 -28.81
CA TRP A 88 -30.56 22.49 -28.34
C TRP A 88 -30.68 23.17 -26.98
N ASN A 89 -31.32 24.34 -26.90
CA ASN A 89 -31.36 25.05 -25.63
C ASN A 89 -32.53 24.58 -24.77
N THR A 90 -32.34 24.55 -23.46
CA THR A 90 -33.40 24.20 -22.51
C THR A 90 -33.49 25.20 -21.37
N GLY A 91 -34.68 25.74 -21.15
CA GLY A 91 -35.03 26.58 -20.00
C GLY A 91 -35.47 25.77 -18.78
N GLN A 92 -35.65 24.45 -18.93
CA GLN A 92 -36.07 23.53 -17.88
C GLN A 92 -35.10 22.36 -17.70
N THR A 93 -35.14 21.72 -16.54
CA THR A 93 -34.44 20.46 -16.31
C THR A 93 -35.08 19.36 -17.17
N LEU A 94 -34.27 18.66 -17.95
CA LEU A 94 -34.74 17.50 -18.70
C LEU A 94 -34.78 16.25 -17.80
N LEU A 95 -35.90 15.56 -17.79
CA LEU A 95 -36.15 14.37 -16.97
C LEU A 95 -36.05 13.11 -17.83
N LEU A 96 -35.05 12.27 -17.54
CA LEU A 96 -34.81 11.00 -18.20
C LEU A 96 -35.56 9.87 -17.49
N GLY A 97 -36.43 9.17 -18.22
CA GLY A 97 -37.18 8.02 -17.73
C GLY A 97 -36.40 6.70 -17.73
N THR A 98 -37.05 5.63 -17.31
CA THR A 98 -36.48 4.28 -17.33
C THR A 98 -36.36 3.79 -18.77
N LYS A 99 -35.23 3.15 -19.11
CA LYS A 99 -34.92 2.61 -20.45
C LYS A 99 -35.03 3.65 -21.57
N THR A 100 -34.99 4.93 -21.23
CA THR A 100 -35.08 6.04 -22.16
C THR A 100 -33.68 6.57 -22.38
N SER A 101 -33.19 6.52 -23.61
CA SER A 101 -31.83 6.89 -23.99
C SER A 101 -31.81 8.17 -24.82
N ILE A 102 -30.72 8.92 -24.76
CA ILE A 102 -30.46 10.06 -25.65
C ILE A 102 -29.18 9.78 -26.42
N ARG A 103 -29.22 9.93 -27.74
CA ARG A 103 -28.04 9.72 -28.59
C ARG A 103 -27.85 10.85 -29.58
N GLY A 104 -26.61 11.27 -29.79
CA GLY A 104 -26.23 12.08 -30.93
C GLY A 104 -26.47 11.31 -32.24
N HIS A 105 -26.96 12.01 -33.27
CA HIS A 105 -27.11 11.48 -34.62
C HIS A 105 -26.19 12.25 -35.57
N ALA A 106 -25.37 11.50 -36.32
CA ALA A 106 -24.33 12.04 -37.21
C ALA A 106 -23.26 12.90 -36.49
N GLY A 107 -23.02 12.64 -35.20
CA GLY A 107 -22.00 13.30 -34.39
C GLY A 107 -22.48 13.61 -32.98
N ARG A 108 -21.70 14.40 -32.25
CA ARG A 108 -22.03 14.82 -30.88
C ARG A 108 -23.10 15.92 -30.91
N ALA A 109 -24.28 15.65 -30.35
CA ALA A 109 -25.32 16.67 -30.18
C ALA A 109 -25.03 17.53 -28.94
N VAL A 110 -25.36 18.82 -28.96
CA VAL A 110 -25.14 19.73 -27.83
C VAL A 110 -26.48 20.13 -27.23
N ILE A 111 -26.71 19.83 -25.95
CA ILE A 111 -27.81 20.41 -25.16
C ILE A 111 -27.22 21.51 -24.28
N ARG A 112 -27.80 22.71 -24.36
CA ARG A 112 -27.32 23.88 -23.62
C ARG A 112 -28.38 24.40 -22.66
N ALA A 113 -28.01 24.68 -21.42
CA ALA A 113 -28.88 25.38 -20.49
C ALA A 113 -29.07 26.85 -20.90
N LEU A 114 -30.30 27.34 -20.87
CA LEU A 114 -30.58 28.79 -20.92
C LEU A 114 -30.24 29.45 -19.58
N ASP A 115 -29.99 30.76 -19.62
CA ASP A 115 -29.69 31.57 -18.43
C ASP A 115 -30.81 31.50 -17.37
N SER A 116 -32.04 31.24 -17.80
CA SER A 116 -33.21 31.10 -16.94
C SER A 116 -33.29 29.77 -16.18
N LEU A 117 -32.46 28.77 -16.52
CA LEU A 117 -32.49 27.47 -15.86
C LEU A 117 -31.94 27.58 -14.43
N THR A 118 -32.73 27.21 -13.44
CA THR A 118 -32.32 27.20 -12.02
C THR A 118 -31.88 25.81 -11.52
N GLY A 119 -32.22 24.74 -12.25
CA GLY A 119 -31.97 23.34 -11.86
C GLY A 119 -30.78 22.66 -12.54
N ASN A 120 -30.80 21.33 -12.61
CA ASN A 120 -29.80 20.57 -13.38
C ASN A 120 -30.14 20.64 -14.87
N VAL A 121 -29.19 20.38 -15.77
CA VAL A 121 -29.54 20.36 -17.21
C VAL A 121 -30.31 19.10 -17.56
N LEU A 122 -29.80 17.96 -17.10
CA LEU A 122 -30.39 16.65 -17.27
C LEU A 122 -30.38 15.92 -15.93
N GLU A 123 -31.52 15.35 -15.56
CA GLU A 123 -31.59 14.43 -14.42
C GLU A 123 -32.48 13.24 -14.71
N THR A 124 -32.27 12.14 -14.01
CA THR A 124 -33.25 11.03 -14.01
C THR A 124 -34.54 11.49 -13.33
N ARG A 125 -35.71 11.08 -13.83
CA ARG A 125 -37.05 11.54 -13.39
C ARG A 125 -37.27 11.44 -11.87
N ASP A 126 -36.61 10.50 -11.21
CA ASP A 126 -36.75 10.28 -9.78
C ASP A 126 -35.71 11.04 -8.92
N TRP A 127 -34.83 11.85 -9.52
CA TRP A 127 -33.75 12.54 -8.81
C TRP A 127 -34.27 13.42 -7.67
N ALA A 128 -35.15 14.38 -7.96
CA ALA A 128 -35.64 15.34 -6.97
C ALA A 128 -36.42 14.65 -5.84
N THR A 129 -37.26 13.66 -6.19
CA THR A 129 -38.12 12.95 -5.24
C THR A 129 -37.32 12.01 -4.33
N LEU A 130 -36.34 11.26 -4.89
CA LEU A 130 -35.63 10.23 -4.13
C LEU A 130 -34.41 10.80 -3.40
N SER A 131 -33.72 11.82 -3.94
CA SER A 131 -32.59 12.46 -3.26
C SER A 131 -33.00 13.21 -1.99
N ALA A 132 -34.22 13.77 -1.94
CA ALA A 132 -34.74 14.47 -0.77
C ALA A 132 -35.20 13.53 0.36
N ASN A 133 -35.68 12.34 0.02
CA ASN A 133 -36.32 11.44 1.00
C ASN A 133 -35.38 10.38 1.60
N GLY A 134 -34.16 10.23 1.06
CA GLY A 134 -33.12 9.34 1.60
C GLY A 134 -33.47 7.85 1.72
N ASN A 135 -34.70 7.44 1.36
CA ASN A 135 -35.23 6.13 1.76
C ASN A 135 -36.48 5.70 0.96
N SER A 136 -36.44 5.71 -0.37
CA SER A 136 -37.60 5.38 -1.18
C SER A 136 -37.31 4.20 -2.10
N ALA A 137 -37.82 3.02 -1.73
CA ALA A 137 -37.77 1.76 -2.49
C ALA A 137 -38.36 1.81 -3.92
N ALA A 138 -38.70 2.99 -4.43
CA ALA A 138 -39.02 3.22 -5.83
C ALA A 138 -37.74 3.00 -6.66
N GLY A 139 -37.81 2.06 -7.60
CA GLY A 139 -36.70 1.76 -8.50
C GLY A 139 -36.33 3.00 -9.29
N GLY A 140 -35.13 3.55 -9.05
CA GLY A 140 -34.61 4.66 -9.85
C GLY A 140 -34.52 4.30 -11.33
N SER A 141 -34.32 5.31 -12.17
CA SER A 141 -34.26 5.13 -13.62
C SER A 141 -33.18 4.12 -14.01
N GLN A 142 -33.52 3.14 -14.84
CA GLN A 142 -32.63 2.02 -15.16
C GLN A 142 -32.54 1.72 -16.66
N GLY A 143 -31.42 1.17 -17.12
CA GLY A 143 -31.32 0.64 -18.50
C GLY A 143 -31.21 1.71 -19.60
N PHE A 144 -30.66 2.89 -19.29
CA PHE A 144 -30.57 4.00 -20.26
C PHE A 144 -29.16 4.19 -20.80
N VAL A 145 -29.06 4.88 -21.95
CA VAL A 145 -27.80 5.23 -22.60
C VAL A 145 -27.78 6.72 -22.90
N LEU A 146 -26.68 7.40 -22.56
CA LEU A 146 -26.32 8.71 -23.08
C LEU A 146 -25.09 8.55 -23.97
N ASP A 147 -25.24 8.74 -25.28
CA ASP A 147 -24.20 8.44 -26.28
C ASP A 147 -23.99 9.63 -27.21
N ASP A 148 -22.74 9.96 -27.54
CA ASP A 148 -22.40 11.07 -28.44
C ASP A 148 -23.16 12.36 -28.09
N LEU A 149 -23.09 12.78 -26.82
CA LEU A 149 -23.83 13.93 -26.30
C LEU A 149 -22.88 14.89 -25.57
N GLU A 150 -23.12 16.19 -25.74
CA GLU A 150 -22.51 17.29 -24.99
C GLU A 150 -23.59 18.00 -24.18
N ILE A 151 -23.31 18.24 -22.90
CA ILE A 151 -24.09 19.07 -22.00
C ILE A 151 -23.29 20.34 -21.69
N ASP A 152 -23.75 21.47 -22.21
CA ASP A 152 -23.25 22.80 -21.85
C ASP A 152 -24.15 23.40 -20.78
N ALA A 153 -23.72 23.33 -19.53
CA ALA A 153 -24.51 23.80 -18.39
C ALA A 153 -24.49 25.33 -18.22
N ASN A 154 -23.83 26.07 -19.12
CA ASN A 154 -23.89 27.52 -19.28
C ASN A 154 -23.65 28.31 -17.97
N GLN A 155 -22.63 27.91 -17.20
CA GLN A 155 -22.30 28.51 -15.91
C GLN A 155 -22.25 30.04 -15.90
N SER A 156 -21.70 30.68 -16.95
CA SER A 156 -21.58 32.14 -17.01
C SER A 156 -22.93 32.84 -17.07
N GLY A 157 -23.91 32.24 -17.77
CA GLY A 157 -25.26 32.77 -17.90
C GLY A 157 -26.12 32.54 -16.65
N ARG A 158 -25.71 31.61 -15.79
CA ARG A 158 -26.49 31.14 -14.62
C ARG A 158 -25.96 31.66 -13.28
N GLY A 159 -25.21 32.76 -13.31
CA GLY A 159 -24.73 33.44 -12.10
C GLY A 159 -23.39 32.94 -11.55
N GLY A 160 -22.67 32.10 -12.30
CA GLY A 160 -21.33 31.65 -11.93
C GLY A 160 -21.29 30.28 -11.23
N PHE A 161 -20.16 29.96 -10.59
CA PHE A 161 -19.99 28.71 -9.86
C PHE A 161 -20.77 28.77 -8.54
N SER A 162 -21.46 27.67 -8.20
CA SER A 162 -22.32 27.55 -7.02
C SER A 162 -22.08 26.20 -6.35
N ASP A 163 -22.16 26.18 -5.02
CA ASP A 163 -22.15 24.97 -4.19
C ASP A 163 -23.54 24.37 -3.98
N VAL A 164 -24.62 25.09 -4.34
CA VAL A 164 -26.00 24.70 -4.01
C VAL A 164 -26.73 24.03 -5.17
N ALA A 165 -26.60 24.50 -6.41
CA ALA A 165 -27.40 24.01 -7.53
C ALA A 165 -26.71 24.15 -8.89
N GLY A 166 -27.24 23.46 -9.90
CA GLY A 166 -26.78 23.56 -11.29
C GLY A 166 -25.75 22.50 -11.65
N ASP A 167 -26.05 21.24 -11.37
CA ASP A 167 -25.25 20.13 -11.88
C ASP A 167 -25.48 20.00 -13.40
N GLY A 168 -24.45 19.55 -14.12
CA GLY A 168 -24.58 19.25 -15.54
C GLY A 168 -25.55 18.08 -15.73
N VAL A 169 -25.19 16.93 -15.14
CA VAL A 169 -26.03 15.73 -15.15
C VAL A 169 -26.15 15.11 -13.77
N CYS A 170 -27.37 14.75 -13.40
CA CYS A 170 -27.73 14.10 -12.14
C CYS A 170 -28.40 12.74 -12.39
N ILE A 171 -27.76 11.66 -11.95
CA ILE A 171 -28.28 10.30 -12.13
C ILE A 171 -28.62 9.68 -10.78
N TYR A 172 -29.88 9.27 -10.67
CA TYR A 172 -30.39 8.42 -9.61
C TYR A 172 -30.93 7.13 -10.23
N GLY A 173 -30.10 6.08 -10.27
CA GLY A 173 -30.42 4.94 -11.11
C GLY A 173 -29.37 3.83 -11.16
N ARG A 174 -29.62 2.84 -12.02
CA ARG A 174 -28.74 1.68 -12.28
C ARG A 174 -28.72 1.30 -13.76
N ASP A 175 -27.84 0.38 -14.12
CA ASP A 175 -27.72 -0.25 -15.44
C ASP A 175 -27.67 0.78 -16.58
N PHE A 176 -26.73 1.72 -16.52
CA PHE A 176 -26.62 2.78 -17.53
C PHE A 176 -25.26 2.83 -18.21
N LEU A 177 -25.24 3.35 -19.43
CA LEU A 177 -24.04 3.58 -20.23
C LEU A 177 -23.93 5.06 -20.59
N LEU A 178 -22.81 5.68 -20.24
CA LEU A 178 -22.39 6.99 -20.75
C LEU A 178 -21.25 6.76 -21.72
N ARG A 179 -21.41 7.12 -23.00
CA ARG A 179 -20.39 6.92 -24.02
C ARG A 179 -20.15 8.17 -24.85
N ASN A 180 -18.88 8.50 -25.10
CA ASN A 180 -18.45 9.71 -25.82
C ASN A 180 -19.14 10.98 -25.29
N PHE A 181 -19.32 11.02 -23.98
CA PHE A 181 -20.19 11.96 -23.29
C PHE A 181 -19.37 13.13 -22.75
N TYR A 182 -19.80 14.35 -23.04
CA TYR A 182 -19.08 15.56 -22.65
C TYR A 182 -19.96 16.46 -21.77
N VAL A 183 -19.48 16.88 -20.61
CA VAL A 183 -20.12 17.94 -19.81
C VAL A 183 -19.17 19.10 -19.65
N ARG A 184 -19.66 20.33 -19.84
CA ARG A 184 -18.88 21.52 -19.57
C ARG A 184 -19.66 22.65 -18.91
N ASN A 185 -18.92 23.54 -18.26
CA ASN A 185 -19.44 24.76 -17.65
C ASN A 185 -20.60 24.49 -16.69
N ALA A 186 -20.45 23.51 -15.80
CA ALA A 186 -21.47 23.25 -14.78
C ALA A 186 -21.33 24.23 -13.60
N PRO A 187 -22.40 24.96 -13.22
CA PRO A 187 -22.37 25.78 -12.01
C PRO A 187 -21.87 25.03 -10.77
N ARG A 188 -22.34 23.78 -10.58
CA ARG A 188 -21.96 22.92 -9.45
C ARG A 188 -21.18 21.70 -9.92
N HIS A 189 -21.76 20.50 -9.99
CA HIS A 189 -21.04 19.28 -10.38
C HIS A 189 -21.13 19.04 -11.89
N GLY A 190 -20.08 18.45 -12.48
CA GLY A 190 -20.14 18.00 -13.87
C GLY A 190 -21.11 16.83 -14.02
N LEU A 191 -20.77 15.72 -13.37
CA LEU A 191 -21.60 14.53 -13.27
C LEU A 191 -21.80 14.17 -11.80
N ARG A 192 -23.05 13.96 -11.41
CA ARG A 192 -23.41 13.54 -10.06
C ARG A 192 -24.25 12.28 -10.12
N CYS A 193 -23.81 11.25 -9.42
CA CYS A 193 -24.47 9.95 -9.37
C CYS A 193 -24.70 9.56 -7.91
N TYR A 194 -25.97 9.37 -7.54
CA TYR A 194 -26.37 9.01 -6.19
C TYR A 194 -27.00 7.63 -6.12
N TYR A 195 -26.83 7.00 -4.96
CA TYR A 195 -27.54 5.78 -4.57
C TYR A 195 -28.33 6.01 -3.27
N MET A 196 -29.41 5.24 -3.08
CA MET A 196 -30.09 5.10 -1.80
C MET A 196 -29.20 4.43 -0.74
N ASN A 197 -29.12 4.98 0.45
CA ASN A 197 -28.64 4.24 1.61
C ASN A 197 -29.73 3.26 2.11
N VAL A 198 -30.21 2.32 1.29
CA VAL A 198 -31.02 1.23 1.85
C VAL A 198 -30.05 0.34 2.60
N GLY A 199 -30.07 0.41 3.94
CA GLY A 199 -29.33 -0.46 4.86
C GLY A 199 -29.65 -1.96 4.73
N GLY A 200 -30.21 -2.40 3.60
CA GLY A 200 -30.29 -3.79 3.20
C GLY A 200 -29.01 -4.17 2.45
N SER A 201 -28.11 -4.84 3.14
CA SER A 201 -27.09 -5.69 2.52
C SER A 201 -27.74 -6.57 1.44
N GLY A 202 -27.50 -6.30 0.15
CA GLY A 202 -27.96 -7.16 -0.94
C GLY A 202 -28.66 -6.50 -2.13
N THR A 203 -28.70 -5.18 -2.24
CA THR A 203 -29.16 -4.53 -3.48
C THR A 203 -28.09 -4.60 -4.56
N SER A 204 -28.52 -5.17 -5.69
CA SER A 204 -27.81 -5.50 -6.94
C SER A 204 -26.66 -4.56 -7.33
N PRO A 205 -25.63 -5.07 -8.03
CA PRO A 205 -24.71 -4.20 -8.78
C PRO A 205 -25.45 -3.15 -9.60
N TYR A 206 -25.01 -1.89 -9.56
CA TYR A 206 -25.59 -0.80 -10.36
C TYR A 206 -25.10 -0.83 -11.79
N ASN A 207 -24.04 -1.59 -12.10
CA ASN A 207 -23.54 -1.86 -13.44
C ASN A 207 -23.52 -0.61 -14.35
N ALA A 208 -22.87 0.44 -13.86
CA ALA A 208 -22.74 1.69 -14.62
C ALA A 208 -21.44 1.67 -15.43
N ASN A 209 -21.53 1.96 -16.72
CA ASN A 209 -20.39 1.98 -17.63
C ASN A 209 -20.19 3.40 -18.16
N LEU A 210 -18.99 3.94 -17.97
CA LEU A 210 -18.57 5.24 -18.48
C LEU A 210 -17.46 4.99 -19.49
N GLU A 211 -17.61 5.49 -20.72
CA GLU A 211 -16.68 5.24 -21.82
C GLU A 211 -16.40 6.54 -22.58
N GLY A 212 -15.18 7.07 -22.48
CA GLY A 212 -14.84 8.33 -23.14
C GLY A 212 -15.63 9.52 -22.60
N VAL A 213 -15.84 9.55 -21.28
CA VAL A 213 -16.51 10.67 -20.60
C VAL A 213 -15.49 11.79 -20.38
N PHE A 214 -15.87 13.01 -20.76
CA PHE A 214 -15.10 14.22 -20.55
C PHE A 214 -15.90 15.21 -19.69
N ILE A 215 -15.29 15.73 -18.63
CA ILE A 215 -15.87 16.77 -17.77
C ILE A 215 -14.94 17.98 -17.81
N ASP A 216 -15.47 19.17 -18.04
CA ASP A 216 -14.67 20.37 -18.27
C ASP A 216 -15.24 21.60 -17.59
N VAL A 217 -14.51 22.12 -16.61
CA VAL A 217 -14.89 23.31 -15.84
C VAL A 217 -16.23 23.13 -15.14
N CYS A 218 -16.18 22.90 -13.83
CA CYS A 218 -17.34 22.90 -12.96
C CYS A 218 -17.04 23.56 -11.62
N GLY A 219 -18.07 24.03 -10.91
CA GLY A 219 -17.88 24.71 -9.63
C GLY A 219 -17.48 23.75 -8.50
N GLY A 220 -18.12 22.59 -8.43
CA GLY A 220 -17.91 21.56 -7.42
C GLY A 220 -17.06 20.39 -7.92
N HIS A 221 -17.43 19.17 -7.55
CA HIS A 221 -16.82 17.96 -8.07
C HIS A 221 -16.94 17.83 -9.60
N GLY A 222 -15.89 17.32 -10.25
CA GLY A 222 -15.98 16.89 -11.65
C GLY A 222 -16.97 15.75 -11.78
N ILE A 223 -16.68 14.67 -11.05
CA ILE A 223 -17.57 13.53 -10.86
C ILE A 223 -17.80 13.34 -9.35
N ASP A 224 -19.05 13.37 -8.89
CA ASP A 224 -19.47 12.95 -7.55
C ASP A 224 -20.19 11.61 -7.64
N TRP A 225 -19.50 10.54 -7.24
CA TRP A 225 -19.88 9.17 -7.49
C TRP A 225 -20.21 8.40 -6.22
N GLN A 226 -21.48 8.04 -6.09
CA GLN A 226 -22.00 7.38 -4.90
C GLN A 226 -22.77 6.10 -5.22
N ILE A 227 -22.46 5.45 -6.35
CA ILE A 227 -23.04 4.16 -6.74
C ILE A 227 -21.94 3.08 -6.84
N SER A 228 -22.25 1.84 -6.47
CA SER A 228 -21.28 0.74 -6.52
C SER A 228 -21.33 0.00 -7.86
N ASP A 229 -20.26 -0.72 -8.16
CA ASP A 229 -20.14 -1.54 -9.36
C ASP A 229 -20.22 -0.73 -10.66
N SER A 230 -19.16 0.00 -10.94
CA SER A 230 -19.02 0.76 -12.17
C SER A 230 -17.67 0.55 -12.84
N ASN A 231 -17.66 0.68 -14.17
CA ASN A 231 -16.47 0.59 -15.00
C ASN A 231 -16.29 1.91 -15.75
N TRP A 232 -15.09 2.47 -15.66
CA TRP A 232 -14.75 3.80 -16.16
C TRP A 232 -13.60 3.70 -17.16
N SER A 233 -13.89 3.74 -18.45
CA SER A 233 -12.89 3.78 -19.50
C SER A 233 -12.70 5.20 -20.03
N ASN A 234 -11.44 5.64 -20.14
CA ASN A 234 -11.02 6.87 -20.79
C ASN A 234 -11.72 8.12 -20.22
N ILE A 235 -11.75 8.23 -18.89
CA ILE A 235 -12.34 9.38 -18.21
C ILE A 235 -11.38 10.55 -18.22
N ASN A 236 -11.87 11.73 -18.56
CA ASN A 236 -11.07 12.94 -18.63
C ASN A 236 -11.75 14.05 -17.83
N ILE A 237 -11.06 14.63 -16.86
CA ILE A 237 -11.60 15.70 -16.00
C ILE A 237 -10.65 16.89 -16.04
N ALA A 238 -11.12 18.02 -16.58
CA ALA A 238 -10.33 19.22 -16.77
C ALA A 238 -10.89 20.37 -15.92
N SER A 239 -10.04 20.93 -15.06
CA SER A 239 -10.33 22.11 -14.21
C SER A 239 -11.65 22.05 -13.42
N PRO A 240 -11.94 20.95 -12.70
CA PRO A 240 -13.10 20.93 -11.81
C PRO A 240 -12.86 21.86 -10.60
N SER A 241 -13.87 21.99 -9.74
CA SER A 241 -13.76 22.64 -8.43
C SER A 241 -13.37 24.11 -8.48
N GLN A 242 -14.05 24.86 -9.35
CA GLN A 242 -13.80 26.29 -9.55
C GLN A 242 -14.54 27.19 -8.54
N ALA A 243 -15.42 26.65 -7.72
CA ALA A 243 -16.00 27.36 -6.58
C ALA A 243 -14.89 27.80 -5.60
N ALA A 244 -15.16 28.85 -4.83
CA ALA A 244 -14.16 29.45 -3.95
C ALA A 244 -13.81 28.57 -2.74
N ASP A 245 -14.71 27.65 -2.37
CA ASP A 245 -14.52 26.72 -1.28
C ASP A 245 -13.75 25.49 -1.77
N ASN A 246 -12.55 25.33 -1.22
CA ASN A 246 -11.61 24.25 -1.58
C ASN A 246 -12.03 22.88 -1.00
N THR A 247 -13.30 22.54 -1.13
CA THR A 247 -13.94 21.37 -0.52
C THR A 247 -14.13 20.24 -1.53
N PHE A 248 -14.00 20.53 -2.83
CA PHE A 248 -14.37 19.63 -3.90
C PHE A 248 -13.17 18.94 -4.56
N ASP A 249 -13.36 17.66 -4.89
CA ASP A 249 -12.43 16.79 -5.61
C ASP A 249 -12.73 16.75 -7.11
N ALA A 250 -11.73 16.41 -7.94
CA ALA A 250 -11.99 16.16 -9.36
C ALA A 250 -12.87 14.92 -9.55
N ALA A 251 -12.52 13.81 -8.89
CA ALA A 251 -13.36 12.63 -8.78
C ALA A 251 -13.58 12.29 -7.29
N HIS A 252 -14.78 12.56 -6.78
CA HIS A 252 -15.21 12.18 -5.43
C HIS A 252 -15.95 10.84 -5.49
N ILE A 253 -15.45 9.84 -4.78
CA ILE A 253 -15.90 8.45 -4.87
C ILE A 253 -16.19 7.93 -3.46
N THR A 254 -17.45 7.54 -3.23
CA THR A 254 -17.87 6.99 -1.92
C THR A 254 -18.28 5.53 -1.99
N LYS A 255 -18.28 4.94 -3.18
CA LYS A 255 -18.67 3.55 -3.45
C LYS A 255 -17.72 2.92 -4.47
N LEU A 256 -17.73 1.58 -4.51
CA LEU A 256 -16.85 0.78 -5.36
C LEU A 256 -16.94 1.14 -6.85
N VAL A 257 -15.83 1.60 -7.42
CA VAL A 257 -15.55 1.60 -8.86
C VAL A 257 -14.67 0.39 -9.16
N ARG A 258 -15.19 -0.59 -9.92
CA ARG A 258 -14.46 -1.85 -10.19
C ARG A 258 -13.17 -1.59 -10.91
N TRP A 259 -13.23 -0.72 -11.91
CA TRP A 259 -12.11 -0.40 -12.77
C TRP A 259 -12.24 1.02 -13.30
N SER A 260 -11.14 1.78 -13.28
CA SER A 260 -11.08 3.10 -13.90
C SER A 260 -9.72 3.36 -14.56
N ASN A 261 -9.73 4.08 -15.68
CA ASN A 261 -8.55 4.73 -16.26
C ASN A 261 -8.89 6.12 -16.80
N GLY A 262 -7.90 7.00 -16.90
CA GLY A 262 -8.19 8.37 -17.32
C GLY A 262 -7.09 9.40 -17.06
N ALA A 263 -7.47 10.66 -17.22
CA ALA A 263 -6.62 11.80 -16.90
C ALA A 263 -7.42 12.90 -16.19
N ILE A 264 -6.78 13.52 -15.21
CA ILE A 264 -7.27 14.65 -14.44
C ILE A 264 -6.24 15.75 -14.58
N TRP A 265 -6.64 16.94 -15.01
CA TRP A 265 -5.72 18.06 -15.17
C TRP A 265 -6.34 19.42 -14.96
N ARG A 266 -5.48 20.43 -14.93
CA ARG A 266 -5.85 21.84 -14.81
C ARG A 266 -5.47 22.58 -16.08
N LYS A 267 -6.41 23.34 -16.65
CA LYS A 267 -6.10 24.26 -17.74
C LYS A 267 -5.45 25.50 -17.15
N GLY A 268 -4.36 25.98 -17.76
CA GLY A 268 -3.45 26.97 -17.17
C GLY A 268 -4.04 28.32 -16.75
N ILE A 269 -5.28 28.65 -17.12
CA ILE A 269 -5.97 29.88 -16.70
C ILE A 269 -6.71 29.73 -15.36
N HIS A 270 -6.94 28.51 -14.88
CA HIS A 270 -7.67 28.27 -13.64
C HIS A 270 -6.72 28.24 -12.46
N THR A 271 -6.95 29.13 -11.49
CA THR A 271 -6.14 29.24 -10.27
C THR A 271 -6.64 28.30 -9.18
N ASN A 272 -7.95 28.01 -9.16
CA ASN A 272 -8.54 27.07 -8.22
C ASN A 272 -8.32 25.65 -8.72
N CYS A 273 -7.79 24.82 -7.82
CA CYS A 273 -7.54 23.42 -8.05
C CYS A 273 -8.45 22.62 -7.14
N HIS A 274 -8.82 21.44 -7.57
CA HIS A 274 -9.52 20.49 -6.73
C HIS A 274 -8.70 20.13 -5.48
N ARG A 275 -9.40 19.81 -4.38
CA ARG A 275 -8.81 19.36 -3.12
C ARG A 275 -8.01 18.07 -3.35
N TYR A 276 -8.66 17.06 -3.93
CA TYR A 276 -8.02 15.83 -4.39
C TYR A 276 -8.27 15.57 -5.87
N GLY A 277 -7.29 15.00 -6.57
CA GLY A 277 -7.50 14.52 -7.94
C GLY A 277 -8.47 13.35 -7.93
N ILE A 278 -8.11 12.31 -7.19
CA ILE A 278 -8.99 11.18 -6.89
C ILE A 278 -9.22 11.15 -5.39
N GLY A 279 -10.47 11.33 -4.95
CA GLY A 279 -10.87 11.24 -3.55
C GLY A 279 -11.77 10.02 -3.32
N VAL A 280 -11.20 8.91 -2.85
CA VAL A 280 -11.94 7.72 -2.43
C VAL A 280 -12.22 7.83 -0.94
N VAL A 281 -13.39 8.37 -0.58
CA VAL A 281 -13.77 8.66 0.81
C VAL A 281 -14.35 7.44 1.52
N ALA A 282 -14.97 6.53 0.78
CA ALA A 282 -15.54 5.32 1.32
C ALA A 282 -15.66 4.23 0.24
N GLY A 283 -15.92 3.00 0.68
CA GLY A 283 -16.00 1.82 -0.17
C GLY A 283 -14.70 1.04 -0.22
N GLY A 284 -14.70 -0.09 -0.92
CA GLY A 284 -13.49 -0.89 -1.05
C GLY A 284 -13.55 -1.93 -2.16
N GLY A 285 -12.37 -2.42 -2.55
CA GLY A 285 -12.20 -3.38 -3.64
C GLY A 285 -12.09 -2.76 -5.04
N GLY A 286 -11.88 -1.44 -5.14
CA GLY A 286 -11.83 -0.73 -6.41
C GLY A 286 -10.46 -0.80 -7.07
N SER A 287 -10.41 -0.61 -8.40
CA SER A 287 -9.14 -0.56 -9.13
C SER A 287 -9.06 0.67 -10.03
N TYR A 288 -7.94 1.38 -9.95
CA TYR A 288 -7.66 2.64 -10.64
C TYR A 288 -6.33 2.49 -11.37
N PHE A 289 -6.33 2.32 -12.68
CA PHE A 289 -5.14 1.98 -13.46
C PHE A 289 -4.85 3.02 -14.54
N GLY A 290 -3.58 3.44 -14.64
CA GLY A 290 -3.15 4.40 -15.65
C GLY A 290 -3.86 5.74 -15.51
N VAL A 291 -4.15 6.17 -14.28
CA VAL A 291 -4.74 7.49 -14.05
C VAL A 291 -3.63 8.52 -13.95
N ASN A 292 -3.65 9.49 -14.87
CA ASN A 292 -2.76 10.64 -14.84
C ASN A 292 -3.42 11.76 -14.02
N VAL A 293 -2.76 12.26 -12.99
CA VAL A 293 -3.29 13.33 -12.15
C VAL A 293 -2.32 14.50 -12.17
N GLU A 294 -2.78 15.62 -12.71
CA GLU A 294 -2.11 16.90 -12.66
C GLU A 294 -2.77 17.81 -11.63
N THR A 295 -1.93 18.39 -10.75
CA THR A 295 -2.25 19.47 -9.79
C THR A 295 -3.42 19.20 -8.85
N ALA A 296 -3.16 18.99 -7.57
CA ALA A 296 -4.16 19.07 -6.51
C ALA A 296 -3.68 20.04 -5.42
N LYS A 297 -4.61 20.53 -4.61
CA LYS A 297 -4.27 21.43 -3.49
C LYS A 297 -3.93 20.68 -2.20
N THR A 298 -4.43 19.46 -2.02
CA THR A 298 -4.14 18.66 -0.82
C THR A 298 -3.48 17.34 -1.14
N ALA A 299 -3.99 16.58 -2.11
CA ALA A 299 -3.27 15.43 -2.61
C ALA A 299 -3.67 15.00 -4.01
N GLY A 300 -2.75 14.39 -4.77
CA GLY A 300 -3.10 13.78 -6.06
C GLY A 300 -4.14 12.67 -5.89
N VAL A 301 -3.88 11.77 -4.93
CA VAL A 301 -4.79 10.69 -4.55
C VAL A 301 -5.04 10.72 -3.05
N PHE A 302 -6.31 10.70 -2.67
CA PHE A 302 -6.78 10.44 -1.31
C PHE A 302 -7.57 9.13 -1.29
N ASN A 303 -7.25 8.24 -0.36
CA ASN A 303 -7.94 6.97 -0.19
C ASN A 303 -8.18 6.64 1.28
N ALA A 304 -9.43 6.77 1.72
CA ALA A 304 -9.94 6.26 2.99
C ALA A 304 -10.68 4.91 2.84
N GLY A 305 -10.77 4.39 1.61
CA GLY A 305 -11.37 3.08 1.35
C GLY A 305 -10.39 1.91 1.49
N ASP A 306 -10.93 0.70 1.60
CA ASP A 306 -10.16 -0.53 1.83
C ASP A 306 -9.97 -1.36 0.56
N ARG A 307 -8.88 -2.13 0.47
CA ARG A 307 -8.64 -3.10 -0.64
C ARG A 307 -8.69 -2.48 -2.03
N ASN A 308 -8.37 -1.20 -2.14
CA ASN A 308 -8.27 -0.50 -3.41
C ASN A 308 -6.89 -0.73 -4.03
N ARG A 309 -6.83 -0.76 -5.36
CA ARG A 309 -5.60 -0.82 -6.13
C ARG A 309 -5.44 0.43 -6.99
N PHE A 310 -4.34 1.13 -6.84
CA PHE A 310 -3.99 2.32 -7.60
C PHE A 310 -2.72 2.05 -8.41
N SER A 311 -2.75 2.36 -9.70
CA SER A 311 -1.59 2.53 -10.57
C SER A 311 -1.73 3.90 -11.22
N VAL A 312 -1.03 4.89 -10.66
CA VAL A 312 -1.27 6.32 -10.93
C VAL A 312 0.02 7.05 -11.24
N TYR A 313 -0.06 7.99 -12.18
CA TYR A 313 1.03 8.90 -12.50
C TYR A 313 0.61 10.30 -12.04
N VAL A 314 1.27 10.82 -11.03
CA VAL A 314 0.91 12.09 -10.40
C VAL A 314 2.02 13.10 -10.68
N TYR A 315 1.67 14.21 -11.33
CA TYR A 315 2.65 15.22 -11.75
C TYR A 315 2.18 16.64 -11.48
N ASN A 316 3.13 17.58 -11.43
CA ASN A 316 2.86 19.01 -11.29
C ASN A 316 1.96 19.35 -10.07
N GLN A 317 2.22 18.70 -8.94
CA GLN A 317 1.51 19.00 -7.70
C GLN A 317 1.86 20.41 -7.20
N ILE A 318 0.84 21.14 -6.76
CA ILE A 318 0.98 22.53 -6.30
C ILE A 318 1.26 22.54 -4.80
N ASP A 319 0.55 21.71 -4.05
CA ASP A 319 0.61 21.64 -2.59
C ASP A 319 0.19 20.24 -2.09
N GLY A 320 0.60 19.90 -0.86
CA GLY A 320 0.16 18.69 -0.16
C GLY A 320 0.99 17.44 -0.41
N ALA A 321 0.36 16.27 -0.52
CA ALA A 321 1.02 14.97 -0.75
C ALA A 321 0.72 14.42 -2.16
N TYR A 322 1.58 13.59 -2.74
CA TYR A 322 1.20 12.89 -3.98
C TYR A 322 0.11 11.86 -3.72
N VAL A 323 0.24 11.10 -2.62
CA VAL A 323 -0.74 10.11 -2.16
C VAL A 323 -0.97 10.24 -0.66
N ARG A 324 -2.24 10.23 -0.25
CA ARG A 324 -2.69 10.10 1.14
C ARG A 324 -3.57 8.87 1.29
N ASN A 325 -3.15 7.92 2.12
CA ASN A 325 -3.89 6.69 2.40
C ASN A 325 -4.27 6.60 3.88
N GLU A 326 -5.56 6.41 4.14
CA GLU A 326 -6.13 6.20 5.47
C GLU A 326 -6.83 4.83 5.59
N GLY A 327 -7.04 4.14 4.46
CA GLY A 327 -7.70 2.84 4.43
C GLY A 327 -6.73 1.64 4.54
N TYR A 328 -7.30 0.45 4.64
CA TYR A 328 -6.59 -0.80 4.91
C TYR A 328 -6.42 -1.67 3.66
N TYR A 329 -5.35 -2.48 3.63
CA TYR A 329 -5.10 -3.49 2.57
C TYR A 329 -5.03 -2.92 1.14
N ASN A 330 -4.58 -1.68 0.99
CA ASN A 330 -4.52 -1.01 -0.31
C ASN A 330 -3.20 -1.33 -1.03
N LEU A 331 -3.23 -1.32 -2.35
CA LEU A 331 -2.04 -1.48 -3.19
C LEU A 331 -1.86 -0.22 -4.03
N PHE A 332 -0.72 0.44 -3.91
CA PHE A 332 -0.37 1.63 -4.66
C PHE A 332 0.86 1.35 -5.52
N ASP A 333 0.79 1.72 -6.79
CA ASP A 333 1.87 1.77 -7.76
C ASP A 333 1.89 3.19 -8.33
N VAL A 334 2.83 4.02 -7.88
CA VAL A 334 2.77 5.46 -8.02
C VAL A 334 4.03 5.95 -8.70
N VAL A 335 3.85 6.76 -9.74
CA VAL A 335 4.94 7.52 -10.32
C VAL A 335 4.72 8.99 -10.03
N CYS A 336 5.67 9.63 -9.35
CA CYS A 336 5.62 11.02 -8.95
C CYS A 336 6.65 11.85 -9.74
N GLN A 337 6.19 12.95 -10.35
CA GLN A 337 7.08 13.90 -11.02
C GLN A 337 6.78 15.34 -10.58
N PRO A 338 7.75 16.08 -10.03
CA PRO A 338 7.59 17.49 -9.74
C PRO A 338 7.40 18.21 -11.06
N GLY A 339 6.32 19.01 -11.12
CA GLY A 339 6.17 19.98 -12.20
C GLY A 339 6.79 21.31 -11.81
N GLY A 340 6.79 22.25 -12.76
CA GLY A 340 7.42 23.56 -12.58
C GLY A 340 6.65 24.56 -11.71
N LEU A 341 5.50 24.19 -11.14
CA LEU A 341 4.54 25.12 -10.53
C LEU A 341 4.43 25.06 -8.99
N GLY A 342 5.21 24.22 -8.30
CA GLY A 342 5.08 23.98 -6.85
C GLY A 342 6.40 23.97 -6.08
N SER A 343 6.33 24.19 -4.76
CA SER A 343 7.49 24.19 -3.87
C SER A 343 8.12 22.79 -3.74
N THR A 344 9.41 22.73 -3.39
CA THR A 344 10.25 21.53 -3.39
C THR A 344 9.97 20.51 -2.27
N THR A 345 8.86 20.66 -1.53
CA THR A 345 8.68 19.98 -0.24
C THR A 345 7.31 19.30 -0.11
N ILE A 346 6.93 18.51 -1.11
CA ILE A 346 5.65 17.76 -1.16
C ILE A 346 5.94 16.30 -0.77
N PRO A 347 5.42 15.77 0.37
CA PRO A 347 5.56 14.37 0.72
C PRO A 347 5.01 13.46 -0.37
N ILE A 348 5.73 12.39 -0.68
CA ILE A 348 5.35 11.43 -1.71
C ILE A 348 4.13 10.61 -1.24
N VAL A 349 4.19 10.08 -0.02
CA VAL A 349 3.10 9.30 0.58
C VAL A 349 2.90 9.76 2.02
N SER A 350 1.65 9.98 2.41
CA SER A 350 1.19 10.05 3.80
C SER A 350 0.29 8.85 4.04
N ASN A 351 0.66 7.94 4.95
CA ASN A 351 -0.10 6.72 5.21
C ASN A 351 -0.40 6.55 6.70
N SER A 352 -1.69 6.46 7.05
CA SER A 352 -2.19 6.10 8.37
C SER A 352 -3.00 4.79 8.37
N GLY A 353 -3.04 4.08 7.24
CA GLY A 353 -3.70 2.78 7.11
C GLY A 353 -2.76 1.60 7.45
N ASP A 354 -3.35 0.44 7.79
CA ASP A 354 -2.60 -0.80 8.02
C ASP A 354 -2.57 -1.71 6.79
N LYS A 355 -1.53 -2.55 6.71
CA LYS A 355 -1.39 -3.66 5.74
C LYS A 355 -1.47 -3.22 4.28
N SER A 356 -1.11 -1.98 3.99
CA SER A 356 -1.06 -1.46 2.63
C SER A 356 0.33 -1.63 2.03
N GLU A 357 0.38 -1.74 0.70
CA GLU A 357 1.60 -1.90 -0.07
C GLU A 357 1.76 -0.73 -1.03
N PHE A 358 2.93 -0.10 -1.01
CA PHE A 358 3.26 1.05 -1.84
C PHE A 358 4.50 0.73 -2.67
N THR A 359 4.38 0.83 -3.98
CA THR A 359 5.48 0.86 -4.93
C THR A 359 5.54 2.27 -5.49
N VAL A 360 6.66 2.98 -5.28
CA VAL A 360 6.77 4.37 -5.73
C VAL A 360 8.05 4.61 -6.53
N SER A 361 7.90 5.28 -7.67
CA SER A 361 8.99 5.87 -8.43
C SER A 361 8.86 7.38 -8.41
N ALA A 362 9.88 8.09 -7.94
CA ALA A 362 9.83 9.54 -7.80
C ALA A 362 11.11 10.20 -8.34
N THR A 363 10.95 11.28 -9.10
CA THR A 363 12.06 12.06 -9.66
C THR A 363 12.06 13.49 -9.12
N GLY A 364 13.20 14.19 -9.14
CA GLY A 364 13.32 15.58 -8.70
C GLY A 364 13.20 15.76 -7.19
N GLY A 365 13.63 16.90 -6.66
CA GLY A 365 13.93 17.16 -5.24
C GLY A 365 12.78 17.09 -4.22
N LEU A 366 11.84 16.16 -4.40
CA LEU A 366 10.75 15.82 -3.52
C LEU A 366 11.25 15.41 -2.15
N THR A 367 10.47 15.78 -1.15
CA THR A 367 10.68 15.36 0.23
C THR A 367 10.07 13.99 0.51
N PRO A 368 10.54 13.35 1.58
CA PRO A 368 10.33 11.93 1.75
C PRO A 368 8.90 11.42 1.97
N PHE A 369 8.79 10.09 2.04
CA PHE A 369 7.67 9.38 2.66
C PHE A 369 7.45 9.86 4.09
N ASP A 370 6.19 10.12 4.44
CA ASP A 370 5.74 10.40 5.80
C ASP A 370 4.94 9.19 6.34
N PHE A 371 5.56 8.46 7.25
CA PHE A 371 4.98 7.29 7.90
C PHE A 371 4.24 7.72 9.17
N ASP A 372 2.92 7.88 9.07
CA ASP A 372 2.09 8.43 10.14
C ASP A 372 1.07 7.40 10.64
N GLY A 373 1.58 6.35 11.31
CA GLY A 373 0.77 5.56 12.24
C GLY A 373 -0.04 4.37 11.68
N GLY A 374 0.57 3.51 10.87
CA GLY A 374 0.03 2.18 10.53
C GLY A 374 0.97 1.03 10.91
N ASN A 375 0.48 -0.22 10.85
CA ASN A 375 1.24 -1.45 11.05
C ASN A 375 1.17 -2.37 9.82
N TYR A 376 2.22 -3.19 9.64
CA TYR A 376 2.32 -4.21 8.59
C TYR A 376 2.30 -3.66 7.16
N ASN A 377 2.69 -2.41 6.98
CA ASN A 377 2.79 -1.80 5.67
C ASN A 377 4.06 -2.27 4.95
N LYS A 378 4.03 -2.27 3.62
CA LYS A 378 5.19 -2.54 2.78
C LYS A 378 5.45 -1.35 1.86
N TYR A 379 6.67 -0.85 1.87
CA TYR A 379 7.08 0.28 1.04
C TYR A 379 8.26 -0.12 0.19
N PHE A 380 8.08 -0.07 -1.13
CA PHE A 380 9.10 -0.28 -2.15
C PHE A 380 9.28 1.03 -2.90
N ALA A 381 10.47 1.65 -2.84
CA ALA A 381 10.67 2.93 -3.49
C ALA A 381 11.97 3.00 -4.31
N THR A 382 11.89 3.67 -5.45
CA THR A 382 13.07 4.19 -6.17
C THR A 382 12.94 5.70 -6.26
N VAL A 383 13.82 6.43 -5.57
CA VAL A 383 13.72 7.89 -5.44
C VAL A 383 15.00 8.55 -5.93
N PHE A 384 14.87 9.53 -6.82
CA PHE A 384 15.96 10.40 -7.24
C PHE A 384 15.88 11.72 -6.48
N ILE A 385 16.72 11.89 -5.46
CA ILE A 385 16.66 13.02 -4.53
C ILE A 385 17.83 13.98 -4.79
N GLY A 386 17.57 15.29 -4.72
CA GLY A 386 18.63 16.31 -4.71
C GLY A 386 19.53 16.21 -3.48
N ASN A 387 20.81 16.58 -3.61
CA ASN A 387 21.76 16.57 -2.49
C ASN A 387 21.23 17.33 -1.26
N GLY A 388 21.29 16.69 -0.09
CA GLY A 388 20.97 17.30 1.21
C GLY A 388 19.57 17.01 1.76
N ASN A 389 18.66 16.43 0.98
CA ASN A 389 17.33 16.05 1.48
C ASN A 389 17.35 14.62 2.11
N PRO A 390 16.68 14.40 3.26
CA PRO A 390 16.55 13.07 3.84
C PRO A 390 15.72 12.14 2.94
N ALA A 391 16.05 10.85 2.98
CA ALA A 391 15.38 9.81 2.17
C ALA A 391 14.00 9.41 2.68
N TYR A 392 13.76 9.53 3.99
CA TYR A 392 12.47 9.33 4.65
C TYR A 392 12.32 10.28 5.86
N THR A 393 11.09 10.59 6.29
CA THR A 393 10.78 11.26 7.57
C THR A 393 9.69 10.48 8.31
N GLY A 394 9.50 10.76 9.60
CA GLY A 394 8.51 10.05 10.42
C GLY A 394 9.04 8.76 11.06
N THR A 395 8.12 7.96 11.62
CA THR A 395 8.46 6.72 12.35
C THR A 395 7.94 5.51 11.58
N VAL A 396 8.87 4.64 11.14
CA VAL A 396 8.51 3.34 10.57
C VAL A 396 8.00 2.44 11.69
N GLY A 397 6.79 1.88 11.54
CA GLY A 397 6.22 0.96 12.52
C GLY A 397 7.11 -0.26 12.72
N THR A 398 7.13 -0.85 13.92
CA THR A 398 7.97 -2.03 14.22
C THR A 398 7.59 -3.28 13.42
N GLN A 399 6.51 -3.23 12.66
CA GLN A 399 5.97 -4.29 11.81
C GLN A 399 5.97 -3.92 10.32
N ASP A 400 6.42 -2.71 9.97
CA ASP A 400 6.46 -2.23 8.59
C ASP A 400 7.77 -2.61 7.89
N ARG A 401 7.68 -3.02 6.62
CA ARG A 401 8.84 -3.31 5.77
C ARG A 401 9.10 -2.16 4.82
N VAL A 402 10.34 -1.66 4.78
CA VAL A 402 10.76 -0.58 3.90
C VAL A 402 11.98 -1.02 3.09
N GLU A 403 11.86 -0.97 1.76
CA GLU A 403 12.93 -1.23 0.81
C GLU A 403 13.04 -0.05 -0.16
N MET A 404 14.10 0.73 -0.05
CA MET A 404 14.28 1.95 -0.83
C MET A 404 15.65 1.99 -1.50
N THR A 405 15.66 2.33 -2.77
CA THR A 405 16.87 2.73 -3.51
C THR A 405 16.83 4.24 -3.73
N VAL A 406 17.85 4.93 -3.23
CA VAL A 406 17.97 6.39 -3.31
C VAL A 406 19.18 6.74 -4.17
N ASP A 407 18.93 7.42 -5.29
CA ASP A 407 19.98 7.98 -6.14
C ASP A 407 20.11 9.49 -5.88
N ARG A 408 21.32 9.94 -5.53
CA ARG A 408 21.63 11.34 -5.24
C ARG A 408 22.37 12.08 -6.37
N GLY A 409 22.40 11.51 -7.58
CA GLY A 409 22.86 12.22 -8.77
C GLY A 409 24.34 12.62 -8.76
N GLY A 410 25.21 11.89 -8.06
CA GLY A 410 26.66 12.12 -8.08
C GLY A 410 27.46 11.64 -6.86
N ALA A 411 26.81 11.29 -5.75
CA ALA A 411 27.46 10.90 -4.50
C ALA A 411 27.45 9.38 -4.19
N GLY A 412 27.01 8.55 -5.13
CA GLY A 412 26.74 7.12 -4.92
C GLY A 412 25.25 6.84 -4.69
N THR A 413 24.85 5.58 -4.88
CA THR A 413 23.49 5.11 -4.63
C THR A 413 23.39 4.62 -3.19
N ASP A 414 22.52 5.22 -2.39
CA ASP A 414 22.21 4.75 -1.04
C ASP A 414 21.11 3.69 -1.15
N GLN A 415 21.37 2.48 -0.67
CA GLN A 415 20.34 1.45 -0.47
C GLN A 415 19.92 1.45 0.99
N ILE A 416 18.63 1.66 1.25
CA ILE A 416 18.04 1.64 2.58
C ILE A 416 17.09 0.45 2.65
N THR A 417 17.43 -0.51 3.50
CA THR A 417 16.58 -1.68 3.78
C THR A 417 16.29 -1.70 5.27
N ILE A 418 15.01 -1.55 5.63
CA ILE A 418 14.50 -1.69 7.00
C ILE A 418 13.53 -2.87 6.99
N ILE A 419 13.96 -3.99 7.58
CA ILE A 419 13.12 -5.19 7.72
C ILE A 419 12.76 -5.36 9.20
N PRO A 420 11.46 -5.34 9.55
CA PRO A 420 11.02 -5.47 10.92
C PRO A 420 11.22 -6.91 11.40
N GLY A 421 11.90 -7.08 12.55
CA GLY A 421 12.24 -8.38 13.13
C GLY A 421 13.75 -8.60 13.32
N GLU A 422 14.58 -7.82 12.62
CA GLU A 422 15.97 -7.58 13.02
C GLU A 422 16.04 -6.23 13.72
N VAL A 423 16.33 -6.27 15.03
CA VAL A 423 16.41 -5.09 15.91
C VAL A 423 17.44 -4.09 15.36
N THR A 424 16.99 -3.09 14.61
CA THR A 424 17.73 -1.85 14.38
C THR A 424 17.06 -0.77 15.21
N GLY A 425 17.57 -0.58 16.44
CA GLY A 425 17.32 0.65 17.17
C GLY A 425 17.88 1.81 16.34
N THR A 426 17.13 2.90 16.33
CA THR A 426 17.51 4.22 15.81
C THR A 426 19.00 4.50 16.00
N ALA A 427 19.67 4.96 14.96
CA ALA A 427 21.00 5.54 15.04
C ALA A 427 20.93 6.82 15.89
N VAL A 428 20.96 6.66 17.21
CA VAL A 428 21.29 7.75 18.12
C VAL A 428 22.81 7.91 18.02
N GLU A 429 23.26 9.04 17.46
CA GLU A 429 24.65 9.46 17.63
C GLU A 429 24.91 9.60 19.13
N SER A 430 25.60 8.62 19.71
CA SER A 430 25.95 8.63 21.12
C SER A 430 27.02 9.70 21.36
N ASN A 431 26.67 10.70 22.18
CA ASN A 431 27.62 11.66 22.73
C ASN A 431 28.64 10.89 23.59
N PRO A 432 29.95 10.94 23.27
CA PRO A 432 30.98 10.15 23.96
C PRO A 432 31.17 10.52 25.44
N ASP A 433 30.59 11.62 25.92
CA ASP A 433 30.87 12.18 27.26
C ASP A 433 29.78 11.94 28.33
N ASP A 434 28.66 11.29 27.99
CA ASP A 434 27.61 11.01 28.98
C ASP A 434 27.86 9.71 29.76
N SER A 435 28.30 9.87 31.01
CA SER A 435 28.56 8.78 31.96
C SER A 435 27.31 8.12 32.56
N THR A 436 26.11 8.66 32.30
CA THR A 436 24.84 8.15 32.84
C THR A 436 24.11 7.19 31.90
N GLU A 437 24.48 7.15 30.61
CA GLU A 437 23.99 6.14 29.66
C GLU A 437 24.71 4.81 29.85
N GLY A 438 24.16 3.96 30.72
CA GLY A 438 24.60 2.59 30.93
C GLY A 438 24.51 1.74 29.65
N ARG A 439 25.63 1.64 28.91
CA ARG A 439 25.75 0.87 27.67
C ARG A 439 25.48 -0.63 27.86
N LEU A 440 24.34 -1.10 27.37
CA LEU A 440 24.16 -2.47 26.87
C LEU A 440 24.87 -2.56 25.51
N MET A 441 26.04 -3.22 25.45
CA MET A 441 26.46 -3.82 24.18
C MET A 441 25.49 -4.97 23.89
N LYS A 442 24.51 -4.75 23.02
CA LYS A 442 23.66 -5.86 22.55
C LYS A 442 24.54 -6.86 21.80
N ILE A 443 24.37 -8.13 22.15
CA ILE A 443 25.02 -9.28 21.51
C ILE A 443 24.72 -9.21 20.01
N GLY A 444 25.76 -9.13 19.17
CA GLY A 444 25.64 -9.32 17.72
C GLY A 444 26.19 -8.22 16.81
N HIS A 445 26.50 -7.02 17.31
CA HIS A 445 27.04 -5.95 16.45
C HIS A 445 28.32 -5.34 17.02
N GLY A 446 29.42 -5.44 16.25
CA GLY A 446 30.60 -4.59 16.38
C GLY A 446 31.68 -5.04 17.38
N ALA A 447 32.49 -6.04 17.02
CA ALA A 447 33.83 -6.20 17.62
C ALA A 447 34.93 -6.57 16.61
N MET A 448 34.64 -6.71 15.31
CA MET A 448 35.61 -7.18 14.31
C MET A 448 36.19 -6.08 13.42
N THR A 449 35.73 -4.82 13.49
CA THR A 449 36.19 -3.71 12.63
C THR A 449 37.21 -2.76 13.28
N GLY A 450 37.78 -3.11 14.44
CA GLY A 450 38.97 -2.45 14.99
C GLY A 450 38.82 -1.03 15.58
N GLN A 451 37.70 -0.32 15.39
CA GLN A 451 37.55 1.07 15.88
C GLN A 451 36.94 1.23 17.27
N ARG A 452 36.28 0.22 17.84
CA ARG A 452 35.71 0.28 19.19
C ARG A 452 36.11 -0.96 19.99
N LEU A 453 37.00 -0.76 20.96
CA LEU A 453 37.43 -1.82 21.89
C LEU A 453 36.43 -1.94 23.05
N PRO A 454 36.16 -3.16 23.57
CA PRO A 454 35.43 -3.31 24.82
C PRO A 454 36.07 -2.50 25.96
N PRO A 455 35.30 -2.01 26.94
CA PRO A 455 35.84 -1.28 28.08
C PRO A 455 36.87 -2.15 28.82
N GLN A 456 37.95 -1.51 29.24
CA GLN A 456 39.02 -2.16 30.00
C GLN A 456 38.70 -2.13 31.48
N VAL A 457 38.76 -3.28 32.15
CA VAL A 457 38.52 -3.38 33.61
C VAL A 457 39.78 -3.77 34.37
N ALA A 458 39.93 -3.20 35.58
CA ALA A 458 41.02 -3.51 36.51
C ALA A 458 40.71 -4.71 37.43
N ASN A 459 39.42 -5.03 37.63
CA ASN A 459 39.00 -6.18 38.44
C ASN A 459 37.78 -6.86 37.77
N ILE A 460 37.99 -8.08 37.28
CA ILE A 460 36.99 -8.84 36.53
C ILE A 460 35.91 -9.43 37.45
N ASP A 461 36.24 -9.66 38.71
CA ASP A 461 35.34 -10.27 39.68
C ASP A 461 34.15 -9.34 40.01
N THR A 462 34.31 -8.03 39.80
CA THR A 462 33.28 -7.00 40.01
C THR A 462 32.25 -6.89 38.87
N MET A 463 32.49 -7.52 37.73
CA MET A 463 31.57 -7.48 36.56
C MET A 463 30.30 -8.32 36.71
N ALA A 464 30.29 -9.13 37.76
CA ALA A 464 29.28 -10.08 38.16
C ALA A 464 27.81 -9.68 37.89
N ASN A 465 27.47 -8.39 38.00
CA ASN A 465 26.08 -7.92 38.04
C ASN A 465 25.54 -7.39 36.69
N ALA A 466 26.21 -7.65 35.56
CA ALA A 466 25.70 -7.23 34.25
C ALA A 466 26.14 -8.17 33.11
N HIS A 467 25.27 -8.33 32.09
CA HIS A 467 25.64 -8.90 30.79
C HIS A 467 26.58 -7.93 30.07
N ARG A 468 27.89 -8.16 30.17
CA ARG A 468 28.92 -7.26 29.62
C ARG A 468 30.05 -8.05 28.96
N ARG A 469 30.53 -7.53 27.83
CA ARG A 469 31.84 -7.87 27.25
C ARG A 469 32.86 -6.83 27.69
N VAL A 470 33.99 -7.25 28.21
CA VAL A 470 35.10 -6.37 28.60
C VAL A 470 36.42 -6.87 28.03
N ARG A 471 37.44 -6.02 28.07
CA ARG A 471 38.84 -6.43 27.95
C ARG A 471 39.54 -6.34 29.30
N THR A 472 40.47 -7.24 29.58
CA THR A 472 41.24 -7.22 30.82
C THR A 472 42.43 -6.27 30.71
N ALA A 473 42.77 -5.57 31.80
CA ALA A 473 44.13 -5.10 31.95
C ALA A 473 45.07 -6.30 32.14
N LEU A 474 46.31 -6.20 31.65
CA LEU A 474 47.32 -7.25 31.79
C LEU A 474 47.54 -7.64 33.27
N SER A 475 47.36 -6.68 34.18
CA SER A 475 47.46 -6.83 35.64
C SER A 475 46.11 -6.93 36.36
N ALA A 476 45.01 -7.21 35.65
CA ALA A 476 43.69 -7.23 36.28
C ALA A 476 43.55 -8.36 37.30
N THR A 477 42.93 -8.06 38.45
CA THR A 477 42.54 -9.09 39.44
C THR A 477 41.50 -10.02 38.81
N GLY A 478 41.69 -11.33 38.97
CA GLY A 478 40.83 -12.36 38.40
C GLY A 478 41.12 -12.71 36.93
N ASN A 479 42.21 -12.20 36.34
CA ASN A 479 42.62 -12.53 34.97
C ASN A 479 42.98 -14.03 34.85
N PRO A 480 42.48 -14.77 33.83
CA PRO A 480 42.84 -16.18 33.63
C PRO A 480 44.34 -16.46 33.65
N ILE A 481 45.12 -15.58 33.02
CA ILE A 481 46.58 -15.64 32.99
C ILE A 481 47.12 -14.22 33.08
N ALA A 482 47.89 -13.94 34.13
CA ALA A 482 48.55 -12.66 34.32
C ALA A 482 49.40 -12.31 33.08
N ASN A 483 49.40 -11.02 32.70
CA ASN A 483 50.14 -10.49 31.55
C ASN A 483 49.66 -10.96 30.17
N GLN A 484 48.44 -11.49 30.05
CA GLN A 484 47.78 -11.73 28.76
C GLN A 484 46.51 -10.90 28.62
N GLY A 485 46.23 -10.48 27.38
CA GLY A 485 44.99 -9.80 27.02
C GLY A 485 43.86 -10.80 26.83
N TRP A 486 42.72 -10.55 27.48
CA TRP A 486 41.51 -11.37 27.35
C TRP A 486 40.29 -10.50 27.06
N VAL A 487 39.40 -11.04 26.25
CA VAL A 487 38.02 -10.58 26.15
C VAL A 487 37.16 -11.52 26.99
N ILE A 488 36.38 -10.97 27.93
CA ILE A 488 35.56 -11.77 28.84
C ILE A 488 34.09 -11.45 28.61
N GLU A 489 33.30 -12.50 28.43
CA GLU A 489 31.85 -12.47 28.35
C GLU A 489 31.26 -13.02 29.65
N ASN A 490 30.47 -12.19 30.34
CA ASN A 490 29.72 -12.59 31.53
C ASN A 490 28.30 -13.00 31.13
N ILE A 491 27.99 -14.28 31.31
CA ILE A 491 26.67 -14.87 31.12
C ILE A 491 25.99 -14.92 32.49
N TYR A 492 25.01 -14.04 32.68
CA TYR A 492 24.22 -13.98 33.89
C TYR A 492 22.92 -14.78 33.70
N THR A 493 22.63 -15.72 34.60
CA THR A 493 21.45 -16.60 34.50
C THR A 493 20.44 -16.37 35.63
N GLY A 494 20.44 -15.17 36.24
CA GLY A 494 19.62 -14.81 37.40
C GLY A 494 20.46 -14.40 38.62
N GLU A 495 19.80 -13.98 39.71
CA GLU A 495 20.44 -13.44 40.95
C GLU A 495 21.46 -14.36 41.63
N THR A 496 21.52 -15.63 41.24
CA THR A 496 22.17 -16.67 42.01
C THR A 496 23.34 -17.38 41.30
N VAL A 497 23.47 -17.28 39.98
CA VAL A 497 24.53 -17.97 39.22
C VAL A 497 25.07 -17.06 38.11
N SER A 498 26.40 -17.01 37.97
CA SER A 498 27.02 -16.36 36.80
C SER A 498 28.18 -17.18 36.28
N THR A 499 28.34 -17.15 34.96
CA THR A 499 29.42 -17.84 34.24
C THR A 499 30.20 -16.81 33.46
N GLN A 500 31.53 -16.88 33.51
CA GLN A 500 32.41 -16.09 32.66
C GLN A 500 33.12 -16.98 31.66
N ILE A 501 33.11 -16.57 30.39
CA ILE A 501 33.88 -17.18 29.31
C ILE A 501 34.92 -16.15 28.85
N ALA A 502 36.19 -16.55 28.84
CA ALA A 502 37.30 -15.70 28.43
C ALA A 502 37.94 -16.21 27.15
N TYR A 503 38.18 -15.29 26.21
CA TYR A 503 38.86 -15.51 24.94
C TYR A 503 40.16 -14.72 24.91
N CYS A 504 41.30 -15.38 24.73
CA CYS A 504 42.59 -14.71 24.63
C CYS A 504 42.63 -13.88 23.35
N ASN A 505 42.91 -12.58 23.44
CA ASN A 505 42.93 -11.65 22.29
C ASN A 505 44.34 -11.12 21.98
N THR A 506 45.38 -11.83 22.44
CA THR A 506 46.76 -11.42 22.21
C THR A 506 47.12 -11.64 20.74
N PHE A 507 47.43 -10.57 20.01
CA PHE A 507 47.90 -10.63 18.63
C PHE A 507 49.18 -11.48 18.54
N ASN A 508 49.21 -12.50 17.68
CA ASN A 508 50.26 -13.54 17.61
C ASN A 508 50.44 -14.40 18.89
N GLY A 509 49.52 -14.31 19.85
CA GLY A 509 49.46 -15.18 21.02
C GLY A 509 48.71 -16.49 20.74
N ARG A 510 48.77 -17.44 21.67
CA ARG A 510 47.99 -18.68 21.55
C ARG A 510 46.50 -18.41 21.77
N ASN A 511 45.67 -18.95 20.88
CA ASN A 511 44.23 -18.97 21.05
C ASN A 511 43.88 -19.87 22.24
N ARG A 512 43.39 -19.25 23.31
CA ARG A 512 42.95 -19.94 24.53
C ARG A 512 41.53 -19.52 24.85
N MET A 513 40.77 -20.48 25.37
CA MET A 513 39.45 -20.24 25.93
C MET A 513 39.44 -20.76 27.37
N ALA A 514 38.88 -19.98 28.29
CA ALA A 514 38.73 -20.37 29.68
C ALA A 514 37.31 -20.09 30.19
N ILE A 515 36.84 -20.88 31.14
CA ILE A 515 35.55 -20.72 31.79
C ILE A 515 35.72 -20.74 33.31
N ARG A 516 34.92 -19.96 34.02
CA ARG A 516 34.72 -20.10 35.46
C ARG A 516 33.28 -19.74 35.82
N HIS A 517 32.82 -20.17 36.97
CA HIS A 517 31.48 -19.88 37.44
C HIS A 517 31.53 -19.41 38.90
N ARG A 518 30.43 -18.80 39.35
CA ARG A 518 30.17 -18.50 40.76
C ARG A 518 28.80 -19.02 41.16
N ASN A 519 28.69 -19.53 42.39
CA ASN A 519 27.45 -19.99 43.01
C ASN A 519 27.22 -19.23 44.34
N THR A 520 25.98 -19.16 44.81
CA THR A 520 25.48 -18.30 45.91
C THR A 520 26.15 -18.48 47.27
N THR A 521 26.83 -19.61 47.51
CA THR A 521 27.47 -19.87 48.81
C THR A 521 28.85 -19.20 48.85
N GLY A 522 28.87 -17.90 49.16
CA GLY A 522 30.10 -17.15 49.48
C GLY A 522 30.60 -16.17 48.41
N ASN A 523 29.89 -15.97 47.29
CA ASN A 523 30.24 -15.02 46.23
C ASN A 523 31.65 -15.19 45.62
N ALA A 524 32.31 -16.34 45.85
CA ALA A 524 33.64 -16.62 45.33
C ALA A 524 33.55 -17.21 43.91
N TRP A 525 34.42 -16.74 43.01
CA TRP A 525 34.60 -17.34 41.69
C TRP A 525 35.42 -18.64 41.82
N THR A 526 35.05 -19.67 41.04
CA THR A 526 35.94 -20.82 40.87
C THR A 526 37.23 -20.41 40.17
N THR A 527 38.27 -21.22 40.32
CA THR A 527 39.45 -21.16 39.46
C THR A 527 39.04 -21.28 37.99
N TRP A 528 39.78 -20.63 37.10
CA TRP A 528 39.59 -20.75 35.67
C TRP A 528 39.89 -22.17 35.19
N MET A 529 39.00 -22.72 34.37
CA MET A 529 39.14 -23.98 33.66
C MET A 529 39.38 -23.70 32.18
N PHE A 530 40.48 -24.19 31.60
CA PHE A 530 40.81 -23.94 30.20
C PHE A 530 40.14 -24.99 29.30
N LEU A 531 39.35 -24.55 28.31
CA LEU A 531 38.39 -25.40 27.59
C LEU A 531 38.92 -26.04 26.29
N ALA A 532 40.09 -25.65 25.80
CA ALA A 532 40.88 -26.30 24.75
C ALA A 532 41.92 -25.30 24.26
N THR A 533 43.09 -25.78 23.85
CA THR A 533 43.94 -25.03 22.92
C THR A 533 43.72 -25.58 21.52
N GLN A 534 43.46 -24.71 20.55
CA GLN A 534 43.41 -25.09 19.13
C GLN A 534 44.82 -25.18 18.54
N GLN A 535 45.77 -25.83 19.22
CA GLN A 535 47.11 -25.99 18.68
C GLN A 535 47.55 -27.45 18.65
N ALA A 536 47.96 -27.87 17.45
CA ALA A 536 48.73 -29.07 17.23
C ALA A 536 50.22 -28.68 17.24
N THR A 537 51.00 -29.22 18.17
CA THR A 537 52.43 -28.91 18.36
C THR A 537 53.27 -30.17 18.26
N THR A 538 54.57 -30.06 18.02
CA THR A 538 55.49 -31.20 18.18
C THR A 538 55.90 -31.36 19.65
N THR A 539 56.44 -32.51 20.05
CA THR A 539 56.91 -32.73 21.44
C THR A 539 57.90 -31.66 21.91
N ALA A 540 58.81 -31.22 21.02
CA ALA A 540 59.77 -30.15 21.31
C ALA A 540 59.15 -28.74 21.35
N ALA A 541 57.96 -28.56 20.77
CA ALA A 541 57.24 -27.30 20.71
C ALA A 541 56.02 -27.25 21.65
N ARG A 542 55.92 -28.20 22.59
CA ARG A 542 54.87 -28.19 23.62
C ARG A 542 54.90 -26.87 24.41
N PRO A 543 53.74 -26.32 24.79
CA PRO A 543 53.67 -25.12 25.63
C PRO A 543 54.49 -25.24 26.92
N THR A 544 55.31 -24.23 27.19
CA THR A 544 56.07 -24.12 28.45
C THR A 544 55.33 -23.38 29.57
N ASN A 545 54.28 -22.62 29.24
CA ASN A 545 53.40 -21.89 30.16
C ASN A 545 51.99 -22.50 30.18
N ALA A 546 51.92 -23.83 30.27
CA ALA A 546 50.69 -24.57 30.30
C ALA A 546 49.95 -24.39 31.64
N GLN A 547 48.63 -24.41 31.61
CA GLN A 547 47.76 -24.34 32.78
C GLN A 547 47.20 -25.73 33.12
N LEU A 548 46.87 -25.96 34.40
CA LEU A 548 46.28 -27.23 34.83
C LEU A 548 45.03 -27.57 33.98
N GLY A 549 45.04 -28.76 33.37
CA GLY A 549 43.96 -29.24 32.49
C GLY A 549 44.03 -28.70 31.05
N GLU A 550 45.04 -27.92 30.67
CA GLU A 550 45.20 -27.44 29.29
C GLU A 550 45.42 -28.63 28.35
N LEU A 551 44.56 -28.78 27.34
CA LEU A 551 44.62 -29.83 26.32
C LEU A 551 45.36 -29.32 25.07
N SER A 552 46.22 -30.14 24.50
CA SER A 552 46.95 -29.90 23.24
C SER A 552 46.99 -31.18 22.39
N PHE A 553 47.14 -31.08 21.07
CA PHE A 553 47.44 -32.24 20.23
C PHE A 553 48.93 -32.30 19.94
N ASP A 554 49.60 -33.40 20.28
CA ASP A 554 51.02 -33.57 19.95
C ASP A 554 51.14 -34.34 18.63
N MET A 555 51.59 -33.64 17.59
CA MET A 555 51.78 -34.17 16.23
C MET A 555 52.95 -35.15 16.13
N THR A 556 53.92 -35.10 17.04
CA THR A 556 55.05 -36.05 17.04
C THR A 556 54.60 -37.43 17.47
N ILE A 557 53.68 -37.51 18.44
CA ILE A 557 53.13 -38.79 18.95
C ILE A 557 51.70 -39.08 18.46
N GLY A 558 51.13 -38.18 17.67
CA GLY A 558 49.83 -38.33 16.98
C GLY A 558 48.61 -38.41 17.90
N ARG A 559 48.65 -37.80 19.09
CA ARG A 559 47.57 -37.94 20.10
C ARG A 559 47.36 -36.68 20.94
N PRO A 560 46.17 -36.50 21.54
CA PRO A 560 45.96 -35.46 22.54
C PRO A 560 46.82 -35.70 23.79
N ILE A 561 47.23 -34.62 24.44
CA ILE A 561 47.96 -34.58 25.71
C ILE A 561 47.29 -33.53 26.61
N TRP A 562 47.42 -33.67 27.93
CA TRP A 562 46.98 -32.64 28.89
C TRP A 562 48.10 -32.22 29.83
N TRP A 563 48.03 -31.02 30.39
CA TRP A 563 48.95 -30.57 31.44
C TRP A 563 48.39 -30.87 32.84
N ASP A 564 49.14 -31.59 33.67
CA ASP A 564 48.71 -31.98 35.04
C ASP A 564 49.13 -30.98 36.14
N GLY A 565 49.74 -29.86 35.74
CA GLY A 565 50.32 -28.87 36.66
C GLY A 565 51.85 -28.98 36.77
N SER A 566 52.43 -30.13 36.43
CA SER A 566 53.87 -30.40 36.51
C SER A 566 54.49 -30.83 35.17
N GLY A 567 53.70 -31.42 34.28
CA GLY A 567 54.14 -31.95 33.00
C GLY A 567 53.01 -32.18 32.00
N TRP A 568 53.40 -32.35 30.73
CA TRP A 568 52.51 -32.79 29.67
C TRP A 568 52.36 -34.30 29.75
N LEU A 569 51.21 -34.75 30.23
CA LEU A 569 50.85 -36.16 30.29
C LEU A 569 50.17 -36.57 29.00
N GLU A 570 50.52 -37.77 28.56
CA GLU A 570 49.67 -38.50 27.64
C GLU A 570 48.46 -39.02 28.43
N PRO A 571 47.22 -38.91 27.92
CA PRO A 571 46.14 -39.69 28.46
C PRO A 571 46.56 -41.15 28.32
N SER A 572 46.90 -41.78 29.45
CA SER A 572 47.23 -43.19 29.47
C SER A 572 46.10 -43.92 28.74
N HIS A 573 46.45 -44.69 27.70
CA HIS A 573 45.50 -45.59 27.05
C HIS A 573 44.73 -46.32 28.17
N PRO A 574 43.38 -46.42 28.11
CA PRO A 574 42.59 -47.11 29.15
C PRO A 574 43.00 -48.58 29.36
N ASP A 575 43.94 -49.09 28.57
CA ASP A 575 44.44 -50.47 28.61
C ASP A 575 45.47 -50.69 29.73
N ASN A 576 45.78 -49.69 30.55
CA ASN A 576 46.72 -49.85 31.66
C ASN A 576 46.26 -49.16 32.96
N ILE A 577 45.06 -49.53 33.44
CA ILE A 577 44.78 -49.45 34.87
C ILE A 577 45.63 -50.53 35.53
N GLN A 578 46.83 -50.17 36.03
CA GLN A 578 47.53 -51.04 36.95
C GLN A 578 46.78 -51.03 38.29
N ILE A 579 45.85 -51.96 38.45
CA ILE A 579 45.36 -52.33 39.77
C ILE A 579 46.54 -52.98 40.48
N GLY A 580 47.11 -52.29 41.47
CA GLY A 580 48.15 -52.87 42.33
C GLY A 580 47.67 -54.21 42.90
N ALA A 581 48.59 -55.18 43.10
CA ALA A 581 48.27 -56.54 43.51
C ALA A 581 47.18 -56.57 44.60
N ILE A 582 46.04 -57.18 44.29
CA ILE A 582 44.94 -57.35 45.25
C ILE A 582 45.42 -58.35 46.30
N THR A 583 45.74 -57.86 47.49
CA THR A 583 46.02 -58.70 48.65
C THR A 583 44.75 -58.89 49.47
N ALA A 584 44.68 -59.99 50.24
CA ALA A 584 43.55 -60.27 51.13
C ALA A 584 43.27 -59.17 52.17
N ALA A 585 44.20 -58.23 52.38
CA ALA A 585 44.02 -57.09 53.28
C ALA A 585 43.16 -55.96 52.70
N ASN A 586 43.02 -55.88 51.36
CA ASN A 586 42.47 -54.71 50.68
C ASN A 586 41.11 -54.98 50.01
N PHE A 587 40.51 -56.15 50.25
CA PHE A 587 39.24 -56.55 49.65
C PHE A 587 38.37 -57.28 50.67
N SER A 588 37.29 -56.64 51.13
CA SER A 588 36.27 -57.26 51.99
C SER A 588 34.99 -57.47 51.19
N PHE A 589 34.51 -58.71 51.09
CA PHE A 589 33.23 -59.00 50.47
C PHE A 589 32.11 -58.73 51.49
N ALA A 590 31.12 -57.93 51.10
CA ALA A 590 29.91 -57.73 51.88
C ALA A 590 29.07 -59.01 51.82
N GLY A 591 29.36 -59.98 52.69
CA GLY A 591 28.52 -61.16 52.89
C GLY A 591 29.21 -62.51 53.06
N GLY A 592 30.53 -62.60 53.13
CA GLY A 592 31.20 -63.89 53.35
C GLY A 592 32.71 -63.89 53.07
N SER A 593 33.33 -65.03 53.28
CA SER A 593 34.74 -65.30 52.94
C SER A 593 34.94 -65.34 51.42
N LEU A 594 36.18 -65.08 50.96
CA LEU A 594 36.57 -65.21 49.55
C LEU A 594 36.22 -66.58 48.97
N THR A 595 36.27 -67.63 49.80
CA THR A 595 35.91 -69.00 49.43
C THR A 595 34.42 -69.12 49.05
N GLU A 596 33.52 -68.45 49.78
CA GLU A 596 32.08 -68.47 49.49
C GLU A 596 31.76 -67.68 48.22
N ALA A 597 32.46 -66.57 47.98
CA ALA A 597 32.32 -65.79 46.74
C ALA A 597 32.81 -66.55 45.50
N LEU A 598 33.92 -67.31 45.63
CA LEU A 598 34.44 -68.15 44.54
C LEU A 598 33.53 -69.36 44.27
N GLN A 599 32.92 -69.95 45.29
CA GLN A 599 31.95 -71.04 45.11
C GLN A 599 30.67 -70.54 44.41
N ALA A 600 30.14 -69.39 44.80
CA ALA A 600 28.98 -68.79 44.14
C ALA A 600 29.25 -68.44 42.66
N LEU A 601 30.48 -68.03 42.33
CA LEU A 601 30.89 -67.77 40.94
C LEU A 601 31.05 -69.07 40.14
N ALA A 602 31.60 -70.13 40.76
CA ALA A 602 31.71 -71.45 40.14
C ALA A 602 30.33 -72.08 39.87
N ASP A 603 29.36 -71.85 40.75
CA ASP A 603 27.98 -72.35 40.61
C ASP A 603 27.16 -71.54 39.58
N ALA A 604 27.54 -70.28 39.32
CA ALA A 604 26.84 -69.37 38.41
C ALA A 604 27.29 -69.47 36.93
N ILE A 605 28.38 -70.19 36.66
CA ILE A 605 28.86 -70.46 35.30
C ILE A 605 28.28 -71.81 34.86
N PRO A 606 27.32 -71.87 33.94
CA PRO A 606 26.87 -73.15 33.39
C PRO A 606 28.02 -73.81 32.64
N SER A 607 28.17 -75.13 32.80
CA SER A 607 29.24 -75.95 32.19
C SER A 607 29.47 -75.67 30.71
#